data_AF-A0A9Q5CHH5-F1
#
_entry.id   AF-A0A9Q5CHH5-F1
#
_cell.length_a   1.000
_cell.length_b   1.000
_cell.length_c   1.000
_cell.angle_alpha   90.00
_cell.angle_beta   90.00
_cell.angle_gamma   90.00
#
_symmetry.space_group_name_H-M   'P 1'
#
loop_
_entity.id
_entity.type
_entity.pdbx_description
1 polymer ?
#
loop_
_entity_poly.entity_id
_entity_poly.type
_entity_poly.pdbx_seq_one_letter_code
_entity_poly.pdbx_strand_id
1 'polypeptide(L)'
;MSEKWSGDGRYYLAARSVEAYRLWFEFLKQAHRDKDIEVDYEFYADWGNFWDKSFSDWWAGATWRTLFAVDTAVRVLDESEGIQNDDTAIVVRLSLSKDIKETLRDVQQLLEQHGAGTKLNTVAQGKFKLSEGYEKAFLKYMDRANFMLRLYRIWLDNADYDKRGRVKQTAVQFYEWAKQRDDMIRAKNYKLTRPMFPFAVRTYAEAILAGDDITDSNEQRQFMRYLKKARNLANNAARGEFPGKY
;
A
#
# COMPACT_ATOMS: atom_id res chain seq x y z
N MET A 1 -8.86 13.39 -12.38
CA MET A 1 -8.00 12.62 -11.46
C MET A 1 -8.32 13.13 -10.06
N SER A 2 -8.79 12.27 -9.15
CA SER A 2 -9.01 12.68 -7.76
C SER A 2 -7.67 13.10 -7.17
N GLU A 3 -7.60 14.27 -6.52
CA GLU A 3 -6.42 14.68 -5.76
C GLU A 3 -6.03 13.55 -4.82
N LYS A 4 -4.79 13.06 -4.95
CA LYS A 4 -4.28 12.05 -4.04
C LYS A 4 -4.05 12.73 -2.70
N TRP A 5 -4.90 12.43 -1.73
CA TRP A 5 -4.73 12.93 -0.36
C TRP A 5 -3.34 12.56 0.15
N SER A 6 -2.59 13.58 0.55
CA SER A 6 -1.18 13.47 0.94
C SER A 6 -0.91 13.82 2.40
N GLY A 7 -1.90 14.32 3.14
CA GLY A 7 -1.69 14.81 4.50
C GLY A 7 -2.74 15.82 4.97
N ASP A 8 -2.47 16.47 6.09
CA ASP A 8 -3.32 17.51 6.70
C ASP A 8 -2.64 18.90 6.74
N GLY A 9 -1.56 19.09 5.98
CA GLY A 9 -0.78 20.32 5.93
C GLY A 9 0.37 20.38 6.93
N ARG A 10 0.24 19.71 8.09
CA ARG A 10 1.31 19.54 9.07
C ARG A 10 2.07 18.25 8.85
N TYR A 11 1.32 17.17 8.63
CA TYR A 11 1.83 15.83 8.41
C TYR A 11 1.59 15.39 6.98
N TYR A 12 2.60 14.79 6.36
CA TYR A 12 2.46 14.20 5.02
C TYR A 12 2.80 12.71 5.02
N LEU A 13 2.06 11.95 4.21
CA LEU A 13 2.41 10.59 3.86
C LEU A 13 3.50 10.59 2.79
N ALA A 14 4.59 9.86 3.04
CA ALA A 14 5.67 9.70 2.07
C ALA A 14 5.13 9.21 0.71
N ALA A 15 4.23 8.23 0.69
CA ALA A 15 3.65 7.69 -0.54
C ALA A 15 2.64 8.63 -1.24
N ARG A 16 2.23 9.72 -0.57
CA ARG A 16 1.15 10.63 -1.00
C ARG A 16 -0.11 9.88 -1.45
N SER A 17 -0.42 8.78 -0.77
CA SER A 17 -1.52 7.87 -1.13
C SER A 17 -1.89 7.02 0.08
N VAL A 18 -3.11 7.21 0.61
CA VAL A 18 -3.68 6.34 1.65
C VAL A 18 -3.75 4.88 1.18
N GLU A 19 -4.01 4.67 -0.11
CA GLU A 19 -4.21 3.36 -0.71
C GLU A 19 -2.99 2.43 -0.56
N ALA A 20 -1.76 2.98 -0.56
CA ALA A 20 -0.56 2.19 -0.36
C ALA A 20 -0.52 1.55 1.04
N TYR A 21 -0.88 2.32 2.06
CA TYR A 21 -0.94 1.89 3.45
C TYR A 21 -2.16 1.00 3.72
N ARG A 22 -3.29 1.26 3.04
CA ARG A 22 -4.43 0.35 3.05
C ARG A 22 -4.06 -1.03 2.52
N LEU A 23 -3.34 -1.09 1.41
CA LEU A 23 -2.88 -2.36 0.85
C LEU A 23 -1.94 -3.08 1.82
N TRP A 24 -0.98 -2.37 2.43
CA TRP A 24 -0.11 -2.94 3.46
C TRP A 24 -0.92 -3.55 4.60
N PHE A 25 -1.81 -2.78 5.21
CA PHE A 25 -2.69 -3.23 6.28
C PHE A 25 -3.48 -4.47 5.91
N GLU A 26 -4.07 -4.49 4.72
CA GLU A 26 -4.93 -5.60 4.31
C GLU A 26 -4.16 -6.87 3.95
N PHE A 27 -2.94 -6.73 3.42
CA PHE A 27 -2.03 -7.87 3.21
C PHE A 27 -1.51 -8.41 4.53
N LEU A 28 -1.21 -7.54 5.51
CA LEU A 28 -0.85 -7.96 6.87
C LEU A 28 -2.00 -8.74 7.54
N LYS A 29 -3.25 -8.30 7.36
CA LYS A 29 -4.42 -9.08 7.80
C LYS A 29 -4.52 -10.45 7.13
N GLN A 30 -4.15 -10.57 5.86
CA GLN A 30 -4.12 -11.87 5.21
C GLN A 30 -2.95 -12.73 5.70
N ALA A 31 -1.80 -12.14 5.99
CA ALA A 31 -0.67 -12.84 6.60
C ALA A 31 -1.05 -13.44 7.95
N HIS A 32 -1.73 -12.68 8.80
CA HIS A 32 -2.27 -13.18 10.08
C HIS A 32 -3.21 -14.39 9.91
N ARG A 33 -3.99 -14.43 8.82
CA ARG A 33 -4.92 -15.54 8.53
C ARG A 33 -4.23 -16.76 7.92
N ASP A 34 -3.10 -16.57 7.24
CA ASP A 34 -2.36 -17.65 6.58
C ASP A 34 -1.46 -18.35 7.60
N LYS A 35 -1.80 -19.59 7.96
CA LYS A 35 -1.08 -20.39 8.95
C LYS A 35 0.38 -20.68 8.56
N ASP A 36 0.73 -20.54 7.29
CA ASP A 36 2.07 -20.75 6.79
C ASP A 36 2.93 -19.46 6.80
N ILE A 37 2.39 -18.33 7.26
CA ILE A 37 3.10 -17.06 7.33
C ILE A 37 3.24 -16.65 8.80
N GLU A 38 4.47 -16.48 9.24
CA GLU A 38 4.77 -15.92 10.55
C GLU A 38 4.76 -14.39 10.47
N VAL A 39 3.97 -13.77 11.35
CA VAL A 39 3.85 -12.31 11.46
C VAL A 39 4.75 -11.83 12.58
N ASP A 40 5.55 -10.80 12.30
CA ASP A 40 6.36 -10.11 13.30
C ASP A 40 5.49 -9.18 14.15
N TYR A 41 4.82 -9.75 15.15
CA TYR A 41 3.94 -8.99 16.05
C TYR A 41 4.70 -7.99 16.92
N GLU A 42 5.99 -8.21 17.17
CA GLU A 42 6.84 -7.27 17.93
C GLU A 42 7.06 -5.99 17.12
N PHE A 43 7.40 -6.13 15.84
CA PHE A 43 7.47 -4.99 14.92
C PHE A 43 6.13 -4.23 14.84
N TYR A 44 5.01 -4.94 14.89
CA TYR A 44 3.65 -4.37 14.80
C TYR A 44 3.01 -4.01 16.14
N ALA A 45 3.76 -3.98 17.25
CA ALA A 45 3.20 -3.70 18.58
C ALA A 45 2.34 -2.42 18.62
N ASP A 46 2.79 -1.35 17.95
CA ASP A 46 2.08 -0.06 17.91
C ASP A 46 0.80 -0.08 17.06
N TRP A 47 0.62 -1.09 16.20
CA TRP A 47 -0.61 -1.23 15.39
C TRP A 47 -1.75 -1.83 16.22
N GLY A 48 -1.44 -2.46 17.36
CA GLY A 48 -2.38 -3.16 18.22
C GLY A 48 -3.07 -4.33 17.51
N ASN A 49 -4.32 -4.60 17.89
CA ASN A 49 -5.12 -5.69 17.33
C ASN A 49 -5.66 -5.34 15.93
N PHE A 50 -4.76 -5.18 14.96
CA PHE A 50 -5.09 -4.77 13.59
C PHE A 50 -6.03 -5.78 12.88
N TRP A 51 -5.97 -7.06 13.25
CA TRP A 51 -6.75 -8.13 12.64
C TRP A 51 -8.26 -8.01 12.90
N ASP A 52 -8.66 -7.43 14.04
CA ASP A 52 -10.06 -7.27 14.43
C ASP A 52 -10.69 -5.95 13.96
N LYS A 53 -9.89 -5.05 13.36
CA LYS A 53 -10.36 -3.72 12.92
C LYS A 53 -10.55 -3.65 11.41
N SER A 54 -11.52 -2.85 10.97
CA SER A 54 -11.54 -2.40 9.57
C SER A 54 -10.38 -1.43 9.31
N PHE A 55 -9.95 -1.28 8.07
CA PHE A 55 -8.93 -0.28 7.75
C PHE A 55 -9.38 1.13 8.14
N SER A 56 -10.65 1.50 7.90
CA SER A 56 -11.15 2.83 8.25
C SER A 56 -11.08 3.08 9.75
N ASP A 57 -11.42 2.09 10.58
CA ASP A 57 -11.41 2.25 12.04
C ASP A 57 -9.99 2.28 12.59
N TRP A 58 -9.09 1.49 12.01
CA TRP A 58 -7.67 1.49 12.39
C TRP A 58 -6.94 2.76 11.94
N TRP A 59 -7.27 3.25 10.74
CA TRP A 59 -6.69 4.46 10.16
C TRP A 59 -7.24 5.75 10.78
N ALA A 60 -8.43 5.70 11.37
CA ALA A 60 -9.08 6.86 11.97
C ALA A 60 -8.20 7.51 13.06
N GLY A 61 -8.28 8.84 13.15
CA GLY A 61 -7.61 9.60 14.21
C GLY A 61 -6.12 9.87 13.96
N ALA A 62 -5.29 9.62 14.97
CA ALA A 62 -3.87 9.96 15.00
C ALA A 62 -2.93 8.85 14.51
N THR A 63 -3.44 7.62 14.36
CA THR A 63 -2.66 6.43 14.00
C THR A 63 -1.75 6.67 12.79
N TRP A 64 -2.29 7.26 11.72
CA TRP A 64 -1.50 7.50 10.52
C TRP A 64 -0.42 8.57 10.70
N ARG A 65 -0.66 9.56 11.57
CA ARG A 65 0.30 10.63 11.90
C ARG A 65 1.50 10.07 12.65
N THR A 66 1.24 9.20 13.63
CA THR A 66 2.28 8.62 14.47
C THR A 66 3.08 7.52 13.76
N LEU A 67 2.42 6.71 12.93
CA LEU A 67 3.05 5.52 12.35
C LEU A 67 3.70 5.78 10.98
N PHE A 68 3.10 6.61 10.12
CA PHE A 68 3.50 6.71 8.71
C PHE A 68 3.86 8.12 8.25
N ALA A 69 3.30 9.13 8.89
CA ALA A 69 3.48 10.49 8.44
C ALA A 69 4.80 11.10 8.91
N VAL A 70 5.22 12.11 8.17
CA VAL A 70 6.38 12.95 8.47
C VAL A 70 5.86 14.29 8.94
N ASP A 71 6.37 14.80 10.05
CA ASP A 71 6.11 16.19 10.46
C ASP A 71 6.90 17.11 9.54
N THR A 72 6.21 17.92 8.75
CA THR A 72 6.83 18.93 7.87
C THR A 72 6.43 20.34 8.30
N ALA A 73 5.96 20.51 9.55
CA ALA A 73 5.54 21.81 10.04
C ALA A 73 6.69 22.81 10.05
N VAL A 74 6.45 24.00 9.51
CA VAL A 74 7.25 25.18 9.86
C VAL A 74 6.67 25.75 11.14
N ARG A 75 7.48 25.83 12.19
CA ARG A 75 7.09 26.38 13.50
C ARG A 75 8.14 27.35 14.03
N VAL A 76 7.70 28.28 14.87
CA VAL A 76 8.59 29.09 15.71
C VAL A 76 8.97 28.22 16.91
N LEU A 77 10.26 28.17 17.23
CA LEU A 77 10.76 27.49 18.43
C LEU A 77 10.88 28.52 19.55
N ASP A 78 10.40 28.17 20.74
CA ASP A 78 10.64 28.95 21.95
C ASP A 78 12.07 28.70 22.47
N GLU A 79 12.65 29.65 23.22
CA GLU A 79 14.05 29.59 23.69
C GLU A 79 14.39 28.33 24.52
N SER A 80 13.38 27.65 25.06
CA SER A 80 13.54 26.40 25.83
C SER A 80 13.50 25.12 24.98
N GLU A 81 13.12 25.19 23.70
CA GLU A 81 13.06 24.02 22.83
C GLU A 81 14.42 23.79 22.14
N GLY A 82 15.28 22.99 22.78
CA GLY A 82 16.55 22.54 22.22
C GLY A 82 16.37 21.50 21.12
N ILE A 83 15.84 21.90 19.96
CA ILE A 83 15.72 21.02 18.79
C ILE A 83 17.06 21.02 18.05
N GLN A 84 17.68 19.85 17.93
CA GLN A 84 18.88 19.67 17.13
C GLN A 84 18.52 19.36 15.67
N ASN A 85 19.42 19.69 14.75
CA ASN A 85 19.32 19.21 13.38
C ASN A 85 19.39 17.69 13.36
N ASP A 86 18.60 17.05 12.51
CA ASP A 86 18.64 15.62 12.27
C ASP A 86 18.50 15.32 10.77
N ASP A 87 18.42 14.03 10.42
CA ASP A 87 18.29 13.58 9.02
C ASP A 87 16.97 14.01 8.35
N THR A 88 16.03 14.58 9.11
CA THR A 88 14.66 14.90 8.68
C THR A 88 14.33 16.39 8.77
N ALA A 89 15.06 17.17 9.58
CA ALA A 89 14.82 18.59 9.78
C ALA A 89 16.10 19.38 10.09
N ILE A 90 16.14 20.61 9.57
CA ILE A 90 17.16 21.61 9.93
C ILE A 90 16.49 22.76 10.68
N VAL A 91 17.14 23.24 11.73
CA VAL A 91 16.75 24.44 12.47
C VAL A 91 17.49 25.62 11.88
N VAL A 92 16.72 26.60 11.39
CA VAL A 92 17.24 27.84 10.81
C VAL A 92 16.79 29.04 11.63
N ARG A 93 17.77 29.86 12.04
CA ARG A 93 17.51 31.16 12.66
C ARG A 93 17.31 32.20 11.56
N LEU A 94 16.11 32.76 11.47
CA LEU A 94 15.80 33.83 10.52
C LEU A 94 15.90 35.20 11.21
N SER A 95 16.65 36.12 10.62
CA SER A 95 16.75 37.49 11.13
C SER A 95 15.52 38.28 10.72
N LEU A 96 14.81 38.87 11.69
CA LEU A 96 13.67 39.76 11.43
C LEU A 96 14.09 41.09 10.78
N SER A 97 15.39 41.40 10.78
CA SER A 97 15.95 42.64 10.25
C SER A 97 16.34 42.54 8.77
N LYS A 98 16.33 41.33 8.19
CA LYS A 98 16.75 41.08 6.81
C LYS A 98 15.55 41.15 5.87
N ASP A 99 15.80 41.52 4.61
CA ASP A 99 14.76 41.48 3.57
C ASP A 99 14.19 40.05 3.42
N ILE A 100 12.86 39.97 3.25
CA ILE A 100 12.12 38.71 3.19
C ILE A 100 12.53 37.89 1.96
N LYS A 101 12.72 38.52 0.79
CA LYS A 101 13.05 37.80 -0.44
C LYS A 101 14.45 37.25 -0.39
N GLU A 102 15.40 37.99 0.18
CA GLU A 102 16.75 37.48 0.42
C GLU A 102 16.74 36.31 1.41
N THR A 103 15.98 36.43 2.50
CA THR A 103 15.83 35.35 3.50
C THR A 103 15.25 34.08 2.86
N LEU A 104 14.25 34.19 1.99
CA LEU A 104 13.69 33.04 1.26
C LEU A 104 14.69 32.39 0.31
N ARG A 105 15.54 33.18 -0.36
CA ARG A 105 16.61 32.64 -1.23
C ARG A 105 17.65 31.88 -0.41
N ASP A 106 18.05 32.40 0.74
CA ASP A 106 19.01 31.73 1.63
C ASP A 106 18.45 30.41 2.14
N VAL A 107 17.18 30.41 2.58
CA VAL A 107 16.49 29.19 3.03
C VAL A 107 16.39 28.18 1.89
N GLN A 108 16.07 28.62 0.67
CA GLN A 108 16.06 27.73 -0.50
C GLN A 108 17.44 27.12 -0.76
N GLN A 109 18.51 27.90 -0.74
CA GLN A 109 19.87 27.39 -0.93
C GLN A 109 20.29 26.41 0.17
N LEU A 110 19.94 26.70 1.43
CA LEU A 110 20.18 25.80 2.56
C LEU A 110 19.47 24.46 2.37
N LEU A 111 18.21 24.49 1.95
CA LEU A 111 17.43 23.29 1.63
C LEU A 111 18.08 22.50 0.47
N GLU A 112 18.49 23.17 -0.61
CA GLU A 112 19.16 22.54 -1.74
C GLU A 112 20.51 21.89 -1.33
N GLN A 113 21.30 22.58 -0.50
CA GLN A 113 22.58 22.06 0.03
C GLN A 113 22.40 20.81 0.89
N HIS A 114 21.31 20.74 1.65
CA HIS A 114 20.96 19.58 2.48
C HIS A 114 20.16 18.52 1.70
N GLY A 115 20.05 18.66 0.37
CA GLY A 115 19.36 17.69 -0.48
C GLY A 115 17.85 17.62 -0.27
N ALA A 116 17.25 18.64 0.35
CA ALA A 116 15.82 18.70 0.56
C ALA A 116 15.10 18.75 -0.80
N GLY A 117 14.18 17.83 -1.01
CA GLY A 117 13.51 17.69 -2.29
C GLY A 117 12.24 16.87 -2.17
N THR A 118 11.38 16.99 -3.19
CA THR A 118 10.12 16.24 -3.28
C THR A 118 10.31 14.84 -3.85
N LYS A 119 11.55 14.43 -4.15
CA LYS A 119 11.83 13.11 -4.67
C LYS A 119 11.53 12.10 -3.56
N LEU A 120 10.63 11.18 -3.85
CA LEU A 120 10.07 10.22 -2.90
C LEU A 120 11.15 9.33 -2.23
N ASN A 121 12.35 9.23 -2.81
CA ASN A 121 13.51 8.53 -2.29
C ASN A 121 14.40 9.34 -1.32
N THR A 122 14.18 10.66 -1.20
CA THR A 122 14.88 11.56 -0.27
C THR A 122 13.97 12.13 0.81
N VAL A 123 12.67 11.81 0.77
CA VAL A 123 11.70 12.26 1.79
C VAL A 123 11.87 11.37 3.02
N ALA A 124 12.04 12.00 4.19
CA ALA A 124 11.98 11.31 5.48
C ALA A 124 10.72 10.43 5.54
N GLN A 125 10.76 9.30 6.24
CA GLN A 125 9.61 8.41 6.34
C GLN A 125 9.27 8.21 7.81
N GLY A 126 7.98 8.02 8.12
CA GLY A 126 7.56 7.66 9.47
C GLY A 126 8.14 6.32 9.91
N LYS A 127 7.88 5.93 11.18
CA LYS A 127 8.36 4.67 11.77
C LYS A 127 8.14 3.47 10.85
N PHE A 128 6.98 3.40 10.21
CA PHE A 128 6.65 2.39 9.21
C PHE A 128 6.81 2.97 7.82
N LYS A 129 7.80 2.46 7.11
CA LYS A 129 8.20 3.01 5.81
C LYS A 129 8.07 2.00 4.68
N LEU A 130 7.73 2.49 3.49
CA LEU A 130 7.65 1.63 2.31
C LEU A 130 9.06 1.27 1.83
N SER A 131 9.25 0.03 1.38
CA SER A 131 10.53 -0.46 0.86
C SER A 131 11.04 0.35 -0.33
N GLU A 132 12.36 0.37 -0.52
CA GLU A 132 13.00 1.05 -1.65
C GLU A 132 12.39 0.61 -3.00
N GLY A 133 12.22 1.57 -3.91
CA GLY A 133 11.69 1.32 -5.25
C GLY A 133 10.17 1.16 -5.35
N TYR A 134 9.44 1.32 -4.24
CA TYR A 134 7.97 1.26 -4.21
C TYR A 134 7.29 2.19 -5.24
N GLU A 135 7.92 3.32 -5.54
CA GLU A 135 7.40 4.36 -6.44
C GLU A 135 7.28 3.89 -7.89
N LYS A 136 8.27 3.12 -8.35
CA LYS A 136 8.40 2.72 -9.77
C LYS A 136 7.49 1.55 -10.12
N ALA A 137 7.31 0.63 -9.18
CA ALA A 137 6.52 -0.57 -9.38
C ALA A 137 5.19 -0.51 -8.62
N PHE A 138 5.24 -0.43 -7.29
CA PHE A 138 4.06 -0.63 -6.48
C PHE A 138 3.03 0.49 -6.62
N LEU A 139 3.42 1.77 -6.49
CA LEU A 139 2.49 2.89 -6.65
C LEU A 139 1.87 2.96 -8.06
N LYS A 140 2.61 2.52 -9.07
CA LYS A 140 2.13 2.45 -10.47
C LYS A 140 1.13 1.31 -10.69
N TYR A 141 1.25 0.23 -9.94
CA TYR A 141 0.48 -1.01 -10.13
C TYR A 141 -0.39 -1.37 -8.91
N MET A 142 -0.90 -0.37 -8.19
CA MET A 142 -1.77 -0.59 -7.01
C MET A 142 -3.09 -1.29 -7.38
N ASP A 143 -3.58 -1.12 -8.61
CA ASP A 143 -4.71 -1.86 -9.16
C ASP A 143 -4.42 -3.37 -9.24
N ARG A 144 -3.21 -3.75 -9.63
CA ARG A 144 -2.74 -5.14 -9.62
C ARG A 144 -2.61 -5.67 -8.20
N ALA A 145 -2.08 -4.87 -7.28
CA ALA A 145 -1.99 -5.26 -5.87
C ALA A 145 -3.38 -5.47 -5.24
N ASN A 146 -4.36 -4.63 -5.60
CA ASN A 146 -5.77 -4.80 -5.21
C ASN A 146 -6.38 -6.10 -5.74
N PHE A 147 -6.17 -6.35 -7.03
CA PHE A 147 -6.58 -7.59 -7.67
C PHE A 147 -5.99 -8.81 -6.94
N MET A 148 -4.67 -8.79 -6.71
CA MET A 148 -3.94 -9.85 -6.01
C MET A 148 -4.44 -10.05 -4.58
N LEU A 149 -4.70 -8.96 -3.83
CA LEU A 149 -5.24 -9.01 -2.48
C LEU A 149 -6.59 -9.73 -2.44
N ARG A 150 -7.50 -9.38 -3.35
CA ARG A 150 -8.81 -10.03 -3.41
C ARG A 150 -8.70 -11.49 -3.84
N LEU A 151 -7.87 -11.79 -4.83
CA LEU A 151 -7.60 -13.15 -5.27
C LEU A 151 -7.09 -14.02 -4.11
N TYR A 152 -6.16 -13.48 -3.32
CA TYR A 152 -5.57 -14.18 -2.19
C TYR A 152 -6.53 -14.36 -1.02
N ARG A 153 -7.41 -13.40 -0.73
CA ARG A 153 -8.51 -13.56 0.23
C ARG A 153 -9.38 -14.77 -0.11
N ILE A 154 -9.86 -14.83 -1.35
CA ILE A 154 -10.66 -15.95 -1.84
C ILE A 154 -9.88 -17.27 -1.76
N TRP A 155 -8.59 -17.24 -2.08
CA TRP A 155 -7.73 -18.42 -1.96
C TRP A 155 -7.62 -18.91 -0.51
N LEU A 156 -7.48 -18.01 0.46
CA LEU A 156 -7.50 -18.34 1.90
C LEU A 156 -8.87 -18.88 2.34
N ASP A 157 -9.97 -18.36 1.81
CA ASP A 157 -11.33 -18.83 2.11
C ASP A 157 -11.57 -20.27 1.60
N ASN A 158 -10.84 -20.70 0.57
CA ASN A 158 -10.92 -22.05 0.00
C ASN A 158 -9.91 -23.04 0.60
N ALA A 159 -9.46 -22.84 1.85
CA ALA A 159 -8.42 -23.65 2.47
C ALA A 159 -8.77 -25.14 2.64
N ASP A 160 -10.06 -25.48 2.72
CA ASP A 160 -10.54 -26.85 2.93
C ASP A 160 -10.50 -27.73 1.67
N TYR A 161 -10.32 -27.12 0.49
CA TYR A 161 -10.15 -27.85 -0.75
C TYR A 161 -8.72 -28.41 -0.88
N ASP A 162 -8.59 -29.50 -1.63
CA ASP A 162 -7.28 -30.00 -2.05
C ASP A 162 -6.53 -28.97 -2.90
N LYS A 163 -5.22 -29.14 -3.08
CA LYS A 163 -4.38 -28.16 -3.77
C LYS A 163 -4.91 -27.80 -5.17
N ARG A 164 -5.43 -28.76 -5.94
CA ARG A 164 -5.95 -28.51 -7.29
C ARG A 164 -7.35 -27.89 -7.23
N GLY A 165 -8.25 -28.44 -6.41
CA GLY A 165 -9.59 -27.89 -6.22
C GLY A 165 -9.57 -26.46 -5.71
N ARG A 166 -8.70 -26.15 -4.74
CA ARG A 166 -8.52 -24.80 -4.18
C ARG A 166 -8.20 -23.77 -5.25
N VAL A 167 -7.28 -24.09 -6.17
CA VAL A 167 -6.89 -23.21 -7.27
C VAL A 167 -8.04 -22.99 -8.24
N LYS A 168 -8.73 -24.07 -8.65
CA LYS A 168 -9.86 -23.99 -9.57
C LYS A 168 -11.01 -23.18 -8.97
N GLN A 169 -11.38 -23.48 -7.72
CA GLN A 169 -12.46 -22.81 -7.01
C GLN A 169 -12.19 -21.30 -6.83
N THR A 170 -10.94 -20.95 -6.50
CA THR A 170 -10.51 -19.56 -6.38
C THR A 170 -10.66 -18.81 -7.71
N ALA A 171 -10.27 -19.44 -8.83
CA ALA A 171 -10.37 -18.82 -10.15
C ALA A 171 -11.82 -18.55 -10.54
N VAL A 172 -12.70 -19.53 -10.34
CA VAL A 172 -14.13 -19.42 -10.65
C VAL A 172 -14.81 -18.37 -9.79
N GLN A 173 -14.64 -18.41 -8.46
CA GLN A 173 -15.25 -17.43 -7.56
C GLN A 173 -14.76 -16.00 -7.83
N PHE A 174 -13.47 -15.83 -8.12
CA PHE A 174 -12.94 -14.52 -8.50
C PHE A 174 -13.58 -14.03 -9.81
N TYR A 175 -13.68 -14.89 -10.83
CA TYR A 175 -14.30 -14.56 -12.11
C TYR A 175 -15.75 -14.14 -11.96
N GLU A 176 -16.55 -14.93 -11.25
CA GLU A 176 -17.97 -14.64 -11.04
C GLU A 176 -18.17 -13.30 -10.34
N TRP A 177 -17.41 -13.04 -9.27
CA TRP A 177 -17.43 -11.75 -8.58
C TRP A 177 -17.05 -10.59 -9.52
N ALA A 178 -15.95 -10.73 -10.27
CA ALA A 178 -15.44 -9.68 -11.14
C ALA A 178 -16.43 -9.35 -12.25
N LYS A 179 -17.01 -10.39 -12.87
CA LYS A 179 -18.02 -10.27 -13.93
C LYS A 179 -19.30 -9.62 -13.42
N GLN A 180 -19.89 -10.13 -12.33
CA GLN A 180 -21.10 -9.57 -11.74
C GLN A 180 -20.92 -8.09 -11.37
N ARG A 181 -19.77 -7.72 -10.81
CA ARG A 181 -19.47 -6.33 -10.46
C ARG A 181 -19.29 -5.46 -11.69
N ASP A 182 -18.61 -5.94 -12.72
CA ASP A 182 -18.43 -5.21 -13.98
C ASP A 182 -19.77 -4.96 -14.68
N ASP A 183 -20.60 -6.00 -14.77
CA ASP A 183 -21.94 -5.94 -15.36
C ASP A 183 -22.84 -4.96 -14.61
N MET A 184 -22.80 -4.97 -13.28
CA MET A 184 -23.54 -4.01 -12.44
C MET A 184 -23.11 -2.56 -12.70
N ILE A 185 -21.79 -2.30 -12.76
CA ILE A 185 -21.26 -0.95 -13.02
C ILE A 185 -21.72 -0.44 -14.39
N ARG A 186 -21.68 -1.31 -15.41
CA ARG A 186 -22.11 -0.99 -16.77
C ARG A 186 -23.62 -0.76 -16.85
N ALA A 187 -24.41 -1.69 -16.33
CA ALA A 187 -25.87 -1.63 -16.40
C ALA A 187 -26.44 -0.40 -15.70
N LYS A 188 -25.83 0.01 -14.58
CA LYS A 188 -26.25 1.19 -13.80
C LYS A 188 -25.53 2.48 -14.17
N ASN A 189 -24.63 2.43 -15.16
CA ASN A 189 -23.79 3.56 -15.59
C ASN A 189 -23.07 4.27 -14.41
N TYR A 190 -22.57 3.47 -13.46
CA TYR A 190 -21.90 4.01 -12.29
C TYR A 190 -20.51 4.55 -12.63
N LYS A 191 -20.14 5.69 -12.06
CA LYS A 191 -18.78 6.26 -12.12
C LYS A 191 -17.85 5.58 -11.10
N LEU A 192 -17.79 4.25 -11.13
CA LEU A 192 -16.96 3.44 -10.24
C LEU A 192 -15.81 2.78 -11.00
N THR A 193 -14.69 2.55 -10.31
CA THR A 193 -13.57 1.79 -10.86
C THR A 193 -14.01 0.35 -11.12
N ARG A 194 -13.84 -0.08 -12.37
CA ARG A 194 -14.14 -1.45 -12.81
C ARG A 194 -13.10 -2.42 -12.25
N PRO A 195 -13.47 -3.66 -11.89
CA PRO A 195 -12.50 -4.65 -11.40
C PRO A 195 -11.39 -4.88 -12.42
N MET A 196 -10.14 -4.89 -11.96
CA MET A 196 -9.04 -5.36 -12.80
C MET A 196 -9.18 -6.87 -12.99
N PHE A 197 -9.24 -7.28 -14.26
CA PHE A 197 -9.42 -8.68 -14.60
C PHE A 197 -8.52 -9.08 -15.77
N PRO A 198 -7.32 -9.62 -15.50
CA PRO A 198 -6.38 -10.02 -16.54
C PRO A 198 -6.93 -11.15 -17.42
N PHE A 199 -6.62 -11.10 -18.72
CA PHE A 199 -7.08 -12.09 -19.70
C PHE A 199 -6.82 -13.53 -19.27
N ALA A 200 -5.60 -13.86 -18.82
CA ALA A 200 -5.26 -15.21 -18.41
C ALA A 200 -6.09 -15.72 -17.22
N VAL A 201 -6.50 -14.85 -16.30
CA VAL A 201 -7.37 -15.22 -15.16
C VAL A 201 -8.78 -15.54 -15.66
N ARG A 202 -9.27 -14.74 -16.62
CA ARG A 202 -10.56 -14.96 -17.27
C ARG A 202 -10.62 -16.26 -18.04
N THR A 203 -9.69 -16.46 -18.97
CA THR A 203 -9.63 -17.65 -19.81
C THR A 203 -9.48 -18.91 -18.96
N TYR A 204 -8.68 -18.85 -17.88
CA TYR A 204 -8.55 -19.96 -16.94
C TYR A 204 -9.90 -20.33 -16.31
N ALA A 205 -10.64 -19.35 -15.78
CA ALA A 205 -11.93 -19.61 -15.13
C ALA A 205 -13.02 -20.06 -16.11
N GLU A 206 -13.08 -19.47 -17.30
CA GLU A 206 -14.04 -19.84 -18.35
C GLU A 206 -13.82 -21.28 -18.82
N ALA A 207 -12.57 -21.70 -18.98
CA ALA A 207 -12.25 -23.08 -19.34
C ALA A 207 -12.61 -24.09 -18.23
N ILE A 208 -12.44 -23.73 -16.95
CA ILE A 208 -12.92 -24.58 -15.83
C ILE A 208 -14.44 -24.75 -15.92
N LEU A 209 -15.18 -23.67 -16.16
CA LEU A 209 -16.63 -23.69 -16.26
C LEU A 209 -17.14 -24.46 -17.48
N ALA A 210 -16.38 -24.46 -18.58
CA ALA A 210 -16.67 -25.25 -19.78
C ALA A 210 -16.39 -26.75 -19.59
N GLY A 211 -15.68 -27.14 -18.51
CA GLY A 211 -15.28 -28.52 -18.26
C GLY A 211 -14.00 -28.94 -19.02
N ASP A 212 -13.24 -27.97 -19.53
CA ASP A 212 -12.02 -28.24 -20.29
C ASP A 212 -10.89 -28.77 -19.38
N ASP A 213 -10.08 -29.69 -19.89
CA ASP A 213 -8.84 -30.07 -19.22
C ASP A 213 -7.75 -29.02 -19.51
N ILE A 214 -7.52 -28.18 -18.52
CA ILE A 214 -6.55 -27.08 -18.56
C ILE A 214 -5.34 -27.32 -17.65
N THR A 215 -5.10 -28.58 -17.30
CA THR A 215 -3.93 -28.97 -16.51
C THR A 215 -2.65 -28.53 -17.24
N ASP A 216 -1.77 -27.83 -16.53
CA ASP A 216 -0.49 -27.27 -17.01
C ASP A 216 -0.57 -26.23 -18.14
N SER A 217 -1.78 -25.71 -18.39
CA SER A 217 -2.02 -24.59 -19.31
C SER A 217 -1.20 -23.34 -18.96
N ASN A 218 -0.96 -22.49 -19.96
CA ASN A 218 -0.28 -21.20 -19.74
C ASN A 218 -1.10 -20.31 -18.80
N GLU A 219 -2.42 -20.39 -18.90
CA GLU A 219 -3.42 -19.67 -18.12
C GLU A 219 -3.36 -20.09 -16.65
N GLN A 220 -3.31 -21.40 -16.37
CA GLN A 220 -3.09 -21.92 -15.01
C GLN A 220 -1.77 -21.40 -14.44
N ARG A 221 -0.68 -21.48 -15.22
CA ARG A 221 0.64 -21.02 -14.77
C ARG A 221 0.64 -19.53 -14.46
N GLN A 222 -0.02 -18.70 -15.27
CA GLN A 222 -0.16 -17.27 -14.99
C GLN A 222 -1.04 -17.00 -13.77
N PHE A 223 -2.16 -17.71 -13.62
CA PHE A 223 -3.02 -17.61 -12.44
C PHE A 223 -2.26 -17.91 -11.15
N MET A 224 -1.50 -19.01 -11.14
CA MET A 224 -0.65 -19.38 -10.01
C MET A 224 0.46 -18.37 -9.72
N ARG A 225 1.00 -17.70 -10.76
CA ARG A 225 1.95 -16.59 -10.55
C ARG A 225 1.29 -15.44 -9.80
N TYR A 226 0.06 -15.07 -10.10
CA TYR A 226 -0.64 -14.02 -9.36
C TYR A 226 -0.87 -14.39 -7.90
N LEU A 227 -1.26 -15.63 -7.61
CA LEU A 227 -1.37 -16.13 -6.24
C LEU A 227 -0.03 -16.09 -5.50
N LYS A 228 1.05 -16.55 -6.15
CA LYS A 228 2.40 -16.50 -5.56
C LYS A 228 2.81 -15.06 -5.24
N LYS A 229 2.55 -14.11 -6.16
CA LYS A 229 2.82 -12.69 -5.95
C LYS A 229 2.02 -12.11 -4.79
N ALA A 230 0.75 -12.46 -4.69
CA ALA A 230 -0.10 -12.01 -3.58
C ALA A 230 0.39 -12.55 -2.23
N ARG A 231 0.78 -13.83 -2.18
CA ARG A 231 1.39 -14.44 -0.98
C ARG A 231 2.74 -13.80 -0.63
N ASN A 232 3.56 -13.43 -1.63
CA ASN A 232 4.80 -12.69 -1.39
C ASN A 232 4.50 -11.31 -0.78
N LEU A 233 3.50 -10.58 -1.28
CA LEU A 233 3.08 -9.31 -0.69
C LEU A 233 2.61 -9.46 0.76
N ALA A 234 1.90 -10.55 1.08
CA ALA A 234 1.52 -10.88 2.46
C ALA A 234 2.74 -11.19 3.34
N ASN A 235 3.72 -11.96 2.85
CA ASN A 235 4.98 -12.22 3.58
C ASN A 235 5.79 -10.94 3.82
N ASN A 236 5.90 -10.09 2.79
CA ASN A 236 6.59 -8.81 2.89
C ASN A 236 5.89 -7.90 3.91
N ALA A 237 4.55 -7.86 3.89
CA ALA A 237 3.78 -7.20 4.93
C ALA A 237 4.06 -7.81 6.32
N ALA A 238 4.08 -9.13 6.46
CA ALA A 238 4.30 -9.82 7.74
C ALA A 238 5.63 -9.43 8.44
N ARG A 239 6.65 -9.04 7.66
CA ARG A 239 8.00 -8.68 8.13
C ARG A 239 8.29 -7.18 8.17
N GLY A 240 7.30 -6.34 7.83
CA GLY A 240 7.51 -4.89 7.75
C GLY A 240 8.22 -4.40 6.49
N GLU A 241 8.49 -5.27 5.52
CA GLU A 241 9.21 -4.97 4.29
C GLU A 241 8.25 -4.73 3.11
N PHE A 242 7.21 -3.92 3.31
CA PHE A 242 6.17 -3.74 2.31
C PHE A 242 6.47 -2.57 1.34
N PRO A 243 6.26 -2.72 0.03
CA PRO A 243 5.73 -3.89 -0.68
C PRO A 243 6.78 -4.96 -0.98
N GLY A 244 8.07 -4.67 -0.82
CA GLY A 244 9.16 -5.57 -1.15
C GLY A 244 9.15 -6.07 -2.60
N LYS A 245 9.84 -7.18 -2.86
CA LYS A 245 9.87 -7.84 -4.17
C LYS A 245 8.74 -8.87 -4.26
N TYR A 246 7.96 -8.84 -5.36
CA TYR A 246 6.84 -9.77 -5.59
C TYR A 246 6.65 -10.18 -7.05
#